data_AF-A0A6G3X2U9-F1
#
_entry.id   AF-A0A6G3X2U9-F1
#
_cell.length_a   1.000
_cell.length_b   1.000
_cell.length_c   1.000
_cell.angle_alpha   90.00
_cell.angle_beta   90.00
_cell.angle_gamma   90.00
#
_symmetry.space_group_name_H-M   'P 1'
#
loop_
_entity.id
_entity.type
_entity.pdbx_description
1 polymer ?
#
loop_
_entity_poly.entity_id
_entity_poly.type
_entity_poly.pdbx_seq_one_letter_code
_entity_poly.pdbx_strand_id
1 'polypeptide(L)'
;MRITYTELPRDEVLAALGPHWPPRPGATVALIGEIVAVTHGAVAVHSTGDRPGTTWWAVDGLIVPQDAGPPPPLPGCRTAAVPEPAVDAPPLT
;
A
#
# COMPACT_ATOMS: atom_id res chain seq x y z
N MET A 1 -7.59 16.37 8.23
CA MET A 1 -7.53 15.21 7.32
C MET A 1 -8.52 14.17 7.80
N ARG A 2 -9.30 13.58 6.89
CA ARG A 2 -10.22 12.47 7.18
C ARG A 2 -9.76 11.25 6.39
N ILE A 3 -9.70 10.09 7.05
CA ILE A 3 -9.37 8.81 6.41
C ILE A 3 -10.55 7.87 6.64
N THR A 4 -10.98 7.19 5.58
CA THR A 4 -12.02 6.16 5.65
C THR A 4 -11.45 4.86 5.13
N TYR A 5 -11.70 3.77 5.85
CA TYR A 5 -11.30 2.42 5.48
C TYR A 5 -12.55 1.62 5.12
N THR A 6 -12.52 0.94 3.98
CA THR A 6 -13.60 0.08 3.52
C THR A 6 -13.03 -1.29 3.21
N GLU A 7 -13.44 -2.31 3.95
CA GLU A 7 -13.08 -3.70 3.65
C GLU A 7 -13.74 -4.13 2.33
N LEU A 8 -12.99 -4.82 1.48
CA LEU A 8 -13.44 -5.39 0.22
C LEU A 8 -12.82 -6.77 0.02
N PRO A 9 -13.37 -7.65 -0.83
CA PRO A 9 -12.76 -8.94 -1.14
C PRO A 9 -11.34 -8.79 -1.71
N ARG A 10 -10.43 -9.68 -1.29
CA ARG A 10 -9.00 -9.59 -1.65
C ARG A 10 -8.77 -9.70 -3.15
N ASP A 11 -9.51 -10.56 -3.82
CA ASP A 11 -9.46 -10.76 -5.27
C ASP A 11 -9.91 -9.50 -6.04
N GLU A 12 -10.93 -8.78 -5.58
CA GLU A 12 -11.33 -7.51 -6.17
C GLU A 12 -10.24 -6.44 -6.02
N VAL A 13 -9.63 -6.35 -4.84
CA VAL A 13 -8.52 -5.42 -4.58
C VAL A 13 -7.33 -5.74 -5.48
N LEU A 14 -6.99 -7.02 -5.63
CA LEU A 14 -5.91 -7.46 -6.52
C LEU A 14 -6.20 -7.17 -7.98
N ALA A 15 -7.45 -7.38 -8.42
CA ALA A 15 -7.88 -7.05 -9.77
C ALA A 15 -7.76 -5.54 -10.03
N ALA A 16 -8.07 -4.70 -9.04
CA ALA A 16 -7.95 -3.25 -9.14
C ALA A 16 -6.49 -2.76 -9.08
N LEU A 17 -5.62 -3.41 -8.30
CA LEU A 17 -4.18 -3.12 -8.25
C LEU A 17 -3.46 -3.49 -9.56
N GLY A 18 -3.89 -4.58 -10.21
CA GLY A 18 -3.35 -5.03 -11.48
C GLY A 18 -1.81 -5.14 -11.44
N PRO A 19 -1.07 -4.41 -12.31
CA PRO A 19 0.38 -4.53 -12.43
C PRO A 19 1.16 -3.93 -11.26
N HIS A 20 0.50 -3.22 -10.34
CA HIS A 20 1.12 -2.63 -9.16
C HIS A 20 1.36 -3.66 -8.04
N TRP A 21 0.79 -4.87 -8.18
CA TRP A 21 0.96 -5.96 -7.24
C TRP A 21 1.62 -7.19 -7.87
N PRO A 22 2.61 -7.83 -7.20
CA PRO A 22 3.24 -7.40 -5.96
C PRO A 22 4.12 -6.15 -6.15
N PRO A 23 4.41 -5.40 -5.09
CA PRO A 23 5.27 -4.22 -5.20
C PRO A 23 6.69 -4.64 -5.59
N ARG A 24 7.33 -3.82 -6.43
CA ARG A 24 8.70 -4.08 -6.88
C ARG A 24 9.70 -3.95 -5.72
N PRO A 25 10.80 -4.70 -5.71
CA PRO A 25 11.94 -4.43 -4.84
C PRO A 25 12.36 -2.95 -4.87
N GLY A 26 12.68 -2.39 -3.71
CA GLY A 26 13.01 -0.98 -3.53
C GLY A 26 11.80 -0.03 -3.49
N ALA A 27 10.58 -0.48 -3.81
CA ALA A 27 9.38 0.35 -3.73
C ALA A 27 9.04 0.70 -2.28
N THR A 28 8.59 1.93 -2.05
CA THR A 28 8.05 2.35 -0.73
C THR A 28 6.61 1.91 -0.58
N VAL A 29 6.31 1.15 0.47
CA VAL A 29 4.96 0.72 0.88
C VAL A 29 4.58 1.35 2.21
N ALA A 30 3.29 1.59 2.45
CA ALA A 30 2.79 1.98 3.77
C ALA A 30 2.19 0.77 4.50
N LEU A 31 2.57 0.59 5.76
CA LEU A 31 2.12 -0.49 6.64
C LEU A 31 0.92 -0.01 7.45
N ILE A 32 -0.29 -0.41 7.05
CA ILE A 32 -1.54 0.01 7.69
C ILE A 32 -2.10 -1.03 8.66
N GLY A 33 -1.73 -2.31 8.49
CA GLY A 33 -2.25 -3.42 9.28
C GLY A 33 -1.90 -3.36 10.78
N GLU A 34 -0.96 -2.50 11.17
CA GLU A 34 -0.58 -2.28 12.58
C GLU A 34 -1.53 -1.32 13.31
N ILE A 35 -2.35 -0.59 12.57
CA ILE A 35 -3.18 0.52 13.08
C ILE A 35 -4.65 0.29 12.76
N VAL A 36 -4.92 -0.51 11.73
CA VAL A 36 -6.27 -0.79 11.24
C VAL A 36 -6.42 -2.30 11.09
N ALA A 37 -7.55 -2.83 11.58
CA ALA A 37 -7.86 -4.26 11.45
C ALA A 37 -8.11 -4.71 9.99
N VAL A 38 -8.30 -3.75 9.08
CA VAL A 38 -8.51 -3.97 7.66
C VAL A 38 -7.21 -4.45 7.03
N THR A 39 -7.20 -5.72 6.61
CA THR A 39 -6.05 -6.29 5.87
C THR A 39 -6.14 -6.01 4.38
N HIS A 40 -7.33 -5.85 3.81
CA HIS A 40 -7.51 -5.57 2.39
C HIS A 40 -8.78 -4.76 2.14
N GLY A 41 -8.73 -3.83 1.19
CA GLY A 41 -9.82 -2.92 0.91
C GLY A 41 -9.40 -1.61 0.23
N ALA A 42 -10.22 -0.58 0.42
CA ALA A 42 -9.98 0.77 -0.06
C ALA A 42 -9.71 1.73 1.11
N VAL A 43 -8.78 2.66 0.91
CA VAL A 43 -8.41 3.72 1.85
C VAL A 43 -8.63 5.07 1.18
N ALA A 44 -9.68 5.77 1.57
CA ALA A 44 -10.00 7.10 1.06
C ALA A 44 -9.39 8.17 1.96
N VAL A 45 -8.50 9.00 1.41
CA VAL A 45 -7.81 10.07 2.13
C VAL A 45 -8.29 11.43 1.63
N HIS A 46 -8.88 12.19 2.56
CA HIS A 46 -9.32 13.57 2.32
C HIS A 46 -8.44 14.53 3.11
N SER A 47 -7.46 15.14 2.43
CA SER A 47 -6.52 16.09 3.03
C SER A 47 -7.22 17.37 3.49
N THR A 48 -8.21 17.84 2.73
CA THR A 48 -9.04 19.03 2.99
C THR A 48 -10.51 18.70 2.76
N GLY A 49 -11.42 19.22 3.59
CA GLY A 49 -12.85 18.90 3.53
C GLY A 49 -13.54 19.25 2.21
N ASP A 50 -13.04 20.27 1.51
CA ASP A 50 -13.68 20.83 0.30
C ASP A 50 -13.12 20.28 -1.02
N ARG A 51 -12.26 19.24 -0.97
CA ARG A 51 -11.67 18.62 -2.17
C ARG A 51 -12.01 17.13 -2.25
N PRO A 52 -12.14 16.59 -3.48
CA PRO A 52 -12.24 15.15 -3.66
C PRO A 52 -11.01 14.48 -3.04
N GLY A 53 -11.24 13.41 -2.28
CA GLY A 53 -10.18 12.60 -1.71
C GLY A 53 -9.55 11.69 -2.75
N THR A 54 -8.39 11.14 -2.41
CA THR A 54 -7.73 10.10 -3.20
C THR A 54 -8.01 8.75 -2.56
N THR A 55 -8.44 7.79 -3.36
CA THR A 55 -8.64 6.40 -2.91
C THR A 55 -7.43 5.57 -3.26
N TRP A 56 -6.99 4.76 -2.31
CA TRP A 56 -5.86 3.85 -2.44
C TRP A 56 -6.33 2.42 -2.17
N TRP A 57 -5.85 1.47 -2.97
CA TRP A 57 -6.05 0.06 -2.66
C TRP A 57 -5.05 -0.41 -1.60
N ALA A 58 -5.54 -1.15 -0.62
CA ALA A 58 -4.74 -1.79 0.41
C ALA A 58 -4.92 -3.30 0.35
N VAL A 59 -3.83 -4.06 0.42
CA VAL A 59 -3.85 -5.52 0.39
C VAL A 59 -2.79 -6.08 1.33
N ASP A 60 -3.11 -7.15 2.05
CA ASP A 60 -2.26 -7.80 3.04
C ASP A 60 -1.66 -6.81 4.08
N GLY A 61 -2.41 -5.77 4.44
CA GLY A 61 -2.01 -4.73 5.39
C GLY A 61 -1.09 -3.65 4.81
N LEU A 62 -0.93 -3.61 3.47
CA LEU A 62 -0.03 -2.72 2.75
C LEU A 62 -0.79 -1.80 1.79
N ILE A 63 -0.34 -0.55 1.68
CA ILE A 63 -0.61 0.28 0.50
C ILE A 63 0.68 0.33 -0.33
N VAL A 64 0.61 -0.13 -1.57
CA VAL A 64 1.71 -0.10 -2.54
C VAL A 64 1.64 1.16 -3.41
N PRO A 65 2.73 1.55 -4.09
CA PRO A 65 2.67 2.58 -5.13
C PRO A 65 1.67 2.18 -6.22
N GLN A 66 0.86 3.13 -6.65
CA GLN A 66 -0.23 2.95 -7.62
C GLN A 66 -0.21 4.11 -8.64
N ASP A 67 -1.16 4.16 -9.57
CA ASP A 67 -1.26 5.26 -10.53
C ASP A 67 -1.44 6.64 -9.87
N ALA A 68 -1.98 6.66 -8.65
CA ALA A 68 -2.08 7.87 -7.82
C ALA A 68 -0.72 8.33 -7.24
N GLY A 69 0.34 7.55 -7.40
CA GLY A 69 1.70 7.85 -6.93
C GLY A 69 2.16 6.98 -5.75
N PRO A 70 3.11 7.48 -4.92
CA PRO A 70 3.57 6.77 -3.73
C PRO A 70 2.48 6.75 -2.64
N PRO A 71 2.51 5.79 -1.71
CA PRO A 71 1.53 5.70 -0.63
C PRO A 71 1.35 7.03 0.12
N PRO A 72 0.11 7.36 0.52
CA PRO A 72 -0.17 8.62 1.18
C PRO A 72 0.43 8.63 2.60
N PRO A 73 0.79 9.82 3.14
CA PRO A 73 1.23 9.94 4.52
C PRO A 73 0.03 9.75 5.46
N LEU A 74 -0.15 8.53 5.96
CA LEU A 74 -1.19 8.19 6.93
C LEU A 74 -0.65 8.33 8.37
N PRO A 75 -1.32 9.08 9.26
CA PRO A 75 -0.93 9.24 10.65
C PRO A 75 -0.75 7.89 11.35
N GLY A 76 0.38 7.76 12.02
CA GLY A 76 0.80 6.53 12.70
C GLY A 76 1.35 5.45 11.78
N CYS A 77 0.97 5.40 10.50
CA CYS A 77 1.42 4.34 9.59
C CYS A 77 2.88 4.58 9.22
N ARG A 78 3.70 3.55 9.41
CA ARG A 78 5.10 3.56 8.96
C ARG A 78 5.19 3.22 7.48
N THR A 79 6.17 3.81 6.80
CA THR A 79 6.54 3.40 5.44
C THR A 79 7.80 2.56 5.48
N ALA A 80 7.88 1.54 4.62
CA ALA A 80 9.04 0.69 4.48
C ALA A 80 9.39 0.49 3.00
N ALA A 81 10.66 0.26 2.69
CA ALA A 81 11.07 -0.18 1.37
C ALA A 81 10.88 -1.70 1.25
N VAL A 82 10.42 -2.17 0.09
CA VAL A 82 10.41 -3.60 -0.23
C VAL A 82 11.87 -4.07 -0.33
N PRO A 83 12.27 -5.12 0.41
CA PRO A 83 13.64 -5.63 0.36
C PRO A 83 14.04 -6.04 -1.04
N GLU A 84 15.28 -5.73 -1.44
CA GLU A 84 15.87 -6.34 -2.62
C GLU A 84 16.20 -7.81 -2.32
N PRO A 85 15.89 -8.74 -3.23
CA PRO A 85 16.36 -10.10 -3.09
C PRO A 85 17.90 -10.07 -3.05
N ALA A 86 18.48 -10.72 -2.04
CA ALA A 86 19.92 -10.85 -1.98
C ALA A 86 20.40 -11.53 -3.27
N VAL A 87 21.42 -10.96 -3.92
CA VAL A 87 22.13 -11.69 -4.97
C VAL A 87 22.81 -12.86 -4.27
N ASP A 88 22.34 -14.08 -4.55
CA ASP A 88 23.09 -15.28 -4.20
C ASP A 88 24.40 -15.23 -4.97
N ALA A 89 25.44 -14.68 -4.34
CA ALA A 89 26.79 -14.82 -4.85
C ALA A 89 27.09 -16.33 -4.87
N PRO A 90 27.42 -16.93 -6.02
CA PRO A 90 27.81 -18.33 -6.05
C PRO A 90 29.01 -18.51 -5.11
N PRO A 91 29.10 -19.64 -4.37
CA PRO A 91 30.22 -19.87 -3.47
C PRO A 91 31.52 -19.76 -4.24
N LEU A 92 32.46 -18.97 -3.73
CA LEU A 92 33.80 -18.84 -4.28
C LEU A 92 34.46 -20.23 -4.24
N THR A 93 34.67 -20.84 -5.40
CA THR A 93 35.48 -22.06 -5.59
C THR A 93 36.96 -21.75 -5.56
#